data_AF-I9A385-F1
#
_entry.id   AF-I9A385-F1
#
_cell.length_a   1.000
_cell.length_b   1.000
_cell.length_c   1.000
_cell.angle_alpha   90.00
_cell.angle_beta   90.00
_cell.angle_gamma   90.00
#
_symmetry.space_group_name_H-M   'P 1'
#
loop_
_entity.id
_entity.type
_entity.pdbx_description
1 polymer ?
#
loop_
_entity_poly.entity_id
_entity_poly.type
_entity_poly.pdbx_seq_one_letter_code
_entity_poly.pdbx_strand_id
1 'polypeptide(L)' 'MGSEDLVCARCSGLVIEGRCPTCRASREYLRRNSVTISPQLIIAIIAIIMMLTALAVRQAT' A
#
# COMPACT_ATOMS: atom_id res chain seq x y z
N MET A 1 7.11 -37.88 -10.75
CA MET A 1 6.86 -36.45 -10.46
C MET A 1 6.19 -36.37 -9.10
N GLY A 2 6.85 -35.78 -8.11
CA GLY A 2 6.30 -35.63 -6.76
C GLY A 2 5.44 -34.37 -6.69
N SER A 3 4.22 -34.50 -6.18
CA SER A 3 3.41 -33.35 -5.77
C SER A 3 4.12 -32.70 -4.59
N GLU A 4 4.96 -31.72 -4.88
CA GLU A 4 5.51 -30.84 -3.84
C GLU A 4 4.37 -29.97 -3.31
N ASP A 5 3.69 -30.46 -2.29
CA ASP A 5 2.84 -29.64 -1.43
C ASP A 5 3.74 -28.60 -0.77
N LEU A 6 3.94 -27.48 -1.47
CA LEU A 6 4.67 -26.34 -0.94
C LEU A 6 3.90 -25.84 0.28
N VAL A 7 4.51 -25.99 1.45
CA VAL A 7 3.97 -25.44 2.70
C VAL A 7 4.46 -24.02 2.89
N CYS A 8 3.57 -23.14 3.29
CA CYS A 8 3.95 -21.76 3.60
C CYS A 8 4.85 -21.73 4.85
N ALA A 9 6.10 -21.28 4.72
CA ALA A 9 7.05 -21.19 5.85
C ALA A 9 6.56 -20.32 7.04
N ARG A 10 5.58 -19.44 6.81
CA ARG A 10 5.05 -18.53 7.84
C ARG A 10 3.84 -19.09 8.61
N CYS A 11 3.01 -19.88 7.94
CA CYS A 11 1.72 -20.31 8.50
C CYS A 11 1.49 -21.82 8.42
N SER A 12 2.45 -22.57 7.87
CA SER A 12 2.40 -24.02 7.63
C SER A 12 1.19 -24.52 6.84
N GLY A 13 0.43 -23.61 6.21
CA GLY A 13 -0.71 -23.95 5.36
C GLY A 13 -0.27 -24.35 3.96
N LEU A 14 -1.00 -25.30 3.35
CA LEU A 14 -0.77 -25.74 1.98
C LEU A 14 -0.94 -24.60 0.98
N VAL A 15 -0.03 -24.53 0.02
CA VAL A 15 -0.06 -23.58 -1.09
C VAL A 15 -0.78 -24.22 -2.27
N ILE A 16 -1.95 -23.68 -2.59
CA ILE A 16 -2.81 -24.17 -3.67
C ILE A 16 -2.58 -23.41 -5.00
N GLU A 17 -2.14 -22.14 -4.95
CA GLU A 17 -1.92 -21.27 -6.14
C GLU A 17 -0.81 -20.22 -5.88
N GLY A 18 0.35 -20.64 -5.35
CA GLY A 18 1.49 -19.75 -5.06
C GLY A 18 1.41 -18.97 -3.73
N ARG A 19 0.29 -19.01 -2.99
CA ARG A 19 0.22 -18.55 -1.58
C ARG A 19 -0.84 -19.33 -0.79
N CYS A 20 -0.62 -19.51 0.52
CA CYS A 20 -1.59 -20.18 1.40
C CYS A 20 -2.82 -19.28 1.67
N PRO A 21 -4.01 -19.86 1.98
CA PRO A 21 -5.25 -19.11 2.17
C PRO A 21 -5.15 -18.05 3.28
N THR A 22 -4.47 -18.35 4.39
CA THR A 22 -4.22 -17.40 5.48
C THR A 22 -3.44 -16.17 5.02
N CYS A 23 -2.31 -16.37 4.33
CA CYS A 23 -1.52 -15.26 3.83
C CYS A 23 -2.28 -14.44 2.78
N ARG A 24 -3.13 -15.07 1.96
CA ARG A 24 -3.99 -14.37 1.01
C ARG A 24 -5.03 -13.50 1.72
N ALA A 25 -5.71 -14.05 2.72
CA ALA A 25 -6.68 -13.32 3.53
C ALA A 25 -6.03 -12.11 4.21
N SER A 26 -4.91 -12.30 4.91
CA SER A 26 -4.15 -11.20 5.54
C SER A 26 -3.76 -10.12 4.54
N ARG A 27 -3.30 -10.49 3.34
CA ARG A 27 -2.95 -9.52 2.29
C ARG A 27 -4.16 -8.76 1.77
N GLU A 28 -5.31 -9.42 1.66
CA GLU A 28 -6.57 -8.79 1.25
C GLU A 28 -7.06 -7.79 2.30
N TYR A 29 -6.93 -8.11 3.60
CA TYR A 29 -7.19 -7.14 4.68
C TYR A 29 -6.25 -5.93 4.58
N LEU A 30 -4.96 -6.16 4.35
CA LEU A 30 -4.01 -5.07 4.15
C LEU A 30 -4.32 -4.27 2.89
N ARG A 31 -4.74 -4.89 1.79
CA ARG A 31 -5.10 -4.22 0.53
C ARG A 31 -6.39 -3.40 0.67
N ARG A 32 -7.34 -3.88 1.47
CA ARG A 32 -8.59 -3.17 1.76
C ARG A 32 -8.36 -2.00 2.70
N ASN A 33 -7.42 -2.12 3.64
CA ASN A 33 -7.05 -1.05 4.58
C ASN A 33 -5.85 -0.22 4.11
N SER A 34 -5.24 -0.55 2.97
CA SER A 34 -4.15 0.24 2.42
C SER A 34 -4.74 1.48 1.78
N VAL A 35 -4.42 2.63 2.35
CA VAL A 35 -4.68 3.91 1.70
C VAL A 35 -3.78 3.98 0.48
N THR A 36 -4.35 3.81 -0.71
CA THR A 36 -3.62 4.01 -1.97
C THR A 36 -3.39 5.50 -2.15
N ILE A 37 -2.28 6.00 -1.59
CA ILE A 37 -1.86 7.39 -1.82
C ILE A 37 -1.43 7.48 -3.28
N SER A 38 -2.34 8.02 -4.05
CA SER A 38 -2.16 8.36 -5.45
C SER A 38 -1.06 9.43 -5.60
N PRO A 39 -0.08 9.26 -6.50
CA PRO A 39 0.98 10.26 -6.71
C PRO A 39 0.43 11.65 -7.06
N GLN A 40 -0.71 11.70 -7.77
CA GLN A 40 -1.44 12.96 -8.01
C GLN A 40 -1.89 13.68 -6.73
N LEU A 41 -2.26 12.95 -5.67
CA LEU A 41 -2.67 13.55 -4.40
C LEU A 41 -1.49 14.26 -3.73
N ILE A 42 -0.31 13.63 -3.77
CA ILE A 42 0.92 14.19 -3.21
C ILE A 42 1.28 15.50 -3.92
N ILE A 43 1.23 15.51 -5.26
CA ILE A 43 1.51 16.70 -6.07
C ILE A 43 0.52 17.84 -5.74
N ALA A 44 -0.77 17.54 -5.62
CA ALA A 44 -1.78 18.53 -5.27
C ALA A 44 -1.53 19.15 -3.89
N ILE A 45 -1.18 18.34 -2.89
CA ILE A 45 -0.86 18.82 -1.54
C ILE A 45 0.37 19.75 -1.58
N ILE A 46 1.44 19.37 -2.28
CA ILE A 46 2.65 20.20 -2.42
C ILE A 46 2.32 21.52 -3.11
N ALA A 47 1.51 21.51 -4.17
CA ALA A 47 1.11 22.71 -4.88
C ALA A 47 0.31 23.67 -3.98
N ILE A 48 -0.60 23.15 -3.16
CA ILE A 48 -1.36 23.95 -2.19
C ILE A 48 -0.42 24.58 -1.15
N ILE A 49 0.52 23.81 -0.60
CA ILE A 49 1.50 24.32 0.37
C ILE A 49 2.36 25.43 -0.25
N MET A 50 2.84 25.24 -1.48
CA MET A 50 3.59 26.25 -2.23
C MET A 50 2.77 27.52 -2.47
N MET A 51 1.49 27.38 -2.81
CA MET A 51 0.61 28.53 -3.04
C MET A 51 0.35 29.31 -1.74
N LEU A 52 0.09 28.62 -0.63
CA LEU A 52 -0.13 29.24 0.68
C LEU A 52 1.12 29.95 1.20
N THR A 53 2.29 29.33 1.06
CA THR A 53 3.56 29.94 1.46
C THR A 53 3.89 31.16 0.62
N ALA A 54 3.70 31.09 -0.71
CA ALA A 54 3.88 32.25 -1.58
C ALA A 54 2.93 33.41 -1.23
N LEU A 55 1.67 33.10 -0.90
CA LEU A 55 0.73 34.13 -0.41
C LEU A 55 1.22 34.72 0.90
N ALA A 56 1.58 33.90 1.88
CA ALA A 56 2.02 34.35 3.20
C ALA A 56 3.24 35.28 3.13
N VAL A 57 4.23 34.93 2.28
CA VAL A 57 5.41 35.78 2.04
C VAL A 57 4.98 37.13 1.45
N ARG A 58 4.07 37.13 0.47
CA ARG A 58 3.55 38.36 -0.14
C ARG A 58 2.77 39.25 0.82
N GLN A 59 2.09 38.69 1.82
CA GLN A 59 1.40 39.51 2.84
C GLN A 59 2.37 40.08 3.88
N ALA A 60 3.54 39.45 4.06
CA ALA A 60 4.52 39.79 5.08
C ALA A 60 5.59 40.81 4.60
N THR A 61 5.70 41.02 3.29
CA THR A 61 6.48 42.09 2.64
C THR A 61 5.60 43.26 2.24
#